data_AF-A0A8S9ZTG5-F1
#
_entry.id   AF-A0A8S9ZTG5-F1
#
_cell.length_a   1.000
_cell.length_b   1.000
_cell.length_c   1.000
_cell.angle_alpha   90.00
_cell.angle_beta   90.00
_cell.angle_gamma   90.00
#
_symmetry.space_group_name_H-M   'P 1'
#
loop_
_entity.id
_entity.type
_entity.pdbx_description
1 polymer ?
#
loop_
_entity_poly.entity_id
_entity_poly.type
_entity_poly.pdbx_seq_one_letter_code
_entity_poly.pdbx_strand_id
1 'polypeptide(L)'
;MKKKEIKELLIDKKKAIVEFPGNYSDSSEGEDEEEVDEKNINLDNKQESNVFSQFILEVRESMQELIENERTTKLNDSEFSNLKLEINSCKLAYNIPMDELPRLIFLSFIGITQQQLALFKKTFDQWMVLWNFYFKKPETRIGMLHAIEDFSLENDHFIRIIPNILHFINQEKEFIEDEQIILWYSSLTENSTLRSIPKLKELIEWLGKEEEEEDDD
;
A
#
# COMPACT_ATOMS: atom_id res chain seq x y z
N MET A 1 2.16 -22.02 9.29
CA MET A 1 1.54 -21.99 7.95
C MET A 1 1.48 -20.56 7.42
N LYS A 2 0.92 -19.60 8.18
CA LYS A 2 0.89 -18.16 7.84
C LYS A 2 2.25 -17.51 7.49
N LYS A 3 3.32 -17.80 8.24
CA LYS A 3 4.68 -17.23 8.00
C LYS A 3 5.23 -17.50 6.59
N LYS A 4 4.92 -18.65 5.98
CA LYS A 4 5.39 -19.02 4.64
C LYS A 4 4.62 -18.27 3.55
N GLU A 5 3.31 -18.12 3.72
CA GLU A 5 2.44 -17.37 2.80
C GLU A 5 2.79 -15.89 2.79
N ILE A 6 2.96 -15.24 3.95
CA ILE A 6 3.35 -13.82 4.03
C ILE A 6 4.72 -13.58 3.38
N LYS A 7 5.68 -14.48 3.59
CA LYS A 7 7.00 -14.40 2.98
C LYS A 7 6.94 -14.55 1.45
N GLU A 8 6.05 -15.41 0.93
CA GLU A 8 5.82 -15.53 -0.51
C GLU A 8 5.15 -14.27 -1.10
N LEU A 9 4.20 -13.64 -0.38
CA LEU A 9 3.54 -12.38 -0.78
C LEU A 9 4.49 -11.17 -0.83
N LEU A 10 5.54 -11.16 -0.01
CA LEU A 10 6.57 -10.10 -0.01
C LEU A 10 7.62 -10.28 -1.11
N ILE A 11 7.90 -11.53 -1.49
CA ILE A 11 8.93 -11.87 -2.48
C ILE A 11 8.36 -11.82 -3.90
N ASP A 12 7.10 -12.16 -4.09
CA ASP A 12 6.44 -12.16 -5.39
C ASP A 12 5.37 -11.05 -5.45
N LYS A 13 5.75 -9.88 -5.98
CA LYS A 13 4.86 -8.71 -6.14
C LYS A 13 3.57 -9.03 -6.95
N LYS A 14 3.51 -10.18 -7.64
CA LYS A 14 2.42 -10.56 -8.57
C LYS A 14 1.47 -11.65 -8.08
N LYS A 15 1.52 -12.08 -6.81
CA LYS A 15 0.66 -13.18 -6.34
C LYS A 15 -0.09 -12.88 -5.06
N ALA A 16 -1.25 -12.22 -5.19
CA ALA A 16 -2.34 -12.41 -4.25
C ALA A 16 -3.68 -12.24 -4.98
N ILE A 17 -4.24 -13.33 -5.51
CA ILE A 17 -5.66 -13.32 -5.93
C ILE A 17 -6.49 -13.31 -4.66
N VAL A 18 -6.72 -12.13 -4.11
CA VAL A 18 -7.57 -11.93 -2.94
C VAL A 18 -8.95 -11.53 -3.41
N GLU A 19 -9.96 -12.33 -3.09
CA GLU A 19 -11.36 -11.94 -3.26
C GLU A 19 -11.60 -10.59 -2.56
N PHE A 20 -11.88 -9.58 -3.38
CA PHE A 20 -12.13 -8.21 -3.00
C PHE A 20 -13.64 -7.97 -2.96
N PRO A 21 -14.16 -7.12 -2.05
CA PRO A 21 -15.58 -6.80 -1.98
C PRO A 21 -16.04 -6.02 -3.23
N GLY A 22 -16.43 -6.75 -4.29
CA GLY A 22 -16.96 -6.18 -5.53
C GLY A 22 -17.12 -7.15 -6.70
N ASN A 23 -17.16 -8.46 -6.45
CA ASN A 23 -17.15 -9.46 -7.52
C ASN A 23 -18.46 -9.45 -8.33
N TYR A 24 -18.38 -9.09 -9.61
CA TYR A 24 -19.26 -9.62 -10.66
C TYR A 24 -18.38 -10.41 -11.61
N SER A 25 -18.74 -11.68 -11.79
CA SER A 25 -18.05 -12.72 -12.54
C SER A 25 -17.59 -12.28 -13.93
N ASP A 26 -16.33 -12.56 -14.25
CA ASP A 26 -15.90 -12.75 -15.63
C ASP A 26 -15.27 -14.14 -15.79
N SER A 27 -15.59 -14.79 -16.90
CA SER A 27 -15.09 -16.10 -17.30
C SER A 27 -14.55 -15.95 -18.72
N SER A 28 -13.23 -16.02 -18.86
CA SER A 28 -12.60 -16.60 -20.05
C SER A 28 -11.14 -16.91 -19.74
N GLU A 29 -10.84 -18.20 -19.78
CA GLU A 29 -9.48 -18.74 -19.89
C GLU A 29 -8.93 -18.48 -21.30
N GLY A 30 -7.61 -18.39 -21.39
CA GLY A 30 -6.84 -18.34 -22.63
C GLY A 30 -5.35 -18.31 -22.30
N GLU A 31 -4.74 -19.48 -22.20
CA GLU A 31 -3.29 -19.66 -22.11
C GLU A 31 -2.72 -19.70 -23.53
N ASP A 32 -1.80 -18.79 -23.86
CA ASP A 32 -0.86 -18.94 -24.97
C ASP A 32 0.55 -18.59 -24.47
N GLU A 33 1.46 -19.56 -24.55
CA GLU A 33 2.89 -19.39 -24.26
C GLU A 33 3.58 -18.75 -25.49
N GLU A 34 3.91 -17.45 -25.42
CA GLU A 34 4.76 -16.78 -26.41
C GLU A 34 6.17 -16.47 -25.85
N GLU A 35 7.20 -16.74 -26.67
CA GLU A 35 8.61 -16.42 -26.41
C GLU A 35 8.79 -14.91 -26.14
N VAL A 36 9.31 -14.57 -24.96
CA VAL A 36 9.36 -13.19 -24.47
C VAL A 36 10.57 -12.45 -25.05
N ASP A 37 10.32 -11.53 -25.98
CA ASP A 37 11.32 -10.61 -26.57
C ASP A 37 11.58 -9.43 -25.61
N GLU A 38 12.83 -9.21 -25.18
CA GLU A 38 13.22 -8.23 -24.14
C GLU A 38 12.81 -6.78 -24.44
N LYS A 39 12.56 -6.46 -25.72
CA LYS A 39 12.05 -5.15 -26.13
C LYS A 39 10.56 -4.97 -25.84
N ASN A 40 9.75 -6.03 -25.89
CA ASN A 40 8.33 -5.97 -25.53
C ASN A 40 8.15 -5.77 -24.03
N ILE A 41 8.94 -6.44 -23.19
CA ILE A 41 8.91 -6.30 -21.72
C ILE A 41 9.07 -4.84 -21.29
N ASN A 42 9.95 -4.08 -21.94
CA ASN A 42 10.22 -2.69 -21.59
C ASN A 42 9.11 -1.73 -22.03
N LEU A 43 8.44 -2.03 -23.15
CA LEU A 43 7.26 -1.28 -23.58
C LEU A 43 6.06 -1.56 -22.68
N ASP A 44 5.82 -2.82 -22.33
CA ASP A 44 4.72 -3.24 -21.46
C ASP A 44 4.86 -2.65 -20.05
N ASN A 45 6.05 -2.73 -19.45
CA ASN A 45 6.32 -2.12 -18.14
C ASN A 45 6.13 -0.59 -18.15
N LYS A 46 6.49 0.08 -19.25
CA LYS A 46 6.32 1.53 -19.39
C LYS A 46 4.85 1.91 -19.57
N GLN A 47 4.09 1.08 -20.27
CA GLN A 47 2.65 1.26 -20.45
C GLN A 47 1.89 0.99 -19.14
N GLU A 48 2.21 -0.08 -18.43
CA GLU A 48 1.67 -0.37 -17.08
C GLU A 48 1.99 0.77 -16.10
N SER A 49 3.23 1.25 -16.08
CA SER A 49 3.64 2.39 -15.26
C SER A 49 2.85 3.67 -15.57
N ASN A 50 2.55 3.93 -16.84
CA ASN A 50 1.75 5.08 -17.25
C ASN A 50 0.30 4.97 -16.75
N VAL A 51 -0.29 3.78 -16.89
CA VAL A 51 -1.66 3.49 -16.46
C VAL A 51 -1.80 3.59 -14.94
N PHE A 52 -0.84 3.07 -14.18
CA PHE A 52 -0.81 3.21 -12.72
C PHE A 52 -0.67 4.66 -12.29
N SER A 53 0.16 5.44 -12.99
CA SER A 53 0.31 6.87 -12.72
C SER A 53 -1.01 7.61 -12.91
N GLN A 54 -1.76 7.31 -13.98
CA GLN A 54 -3.05 7.93 -14.24
C GLN A 54 -4.10 7.57 -13.17
N PHE A 55 -4.19 6.29 -12.78
CA PHE A 55 -5.03 5.87 -11.66
C PHE A 55 -4.67 6.61 -10.37
N ILE A 56 -3.37 6.68 -10.04
CA ILE A 56 -2.90 7.33 -8.81
C ILE A 56 -3.32 8.79 -8.80
N LEU A 57 -3.16 9.50 -9.91
CA LEU A 57 -3.49 10.92 -10.03
C LEU A 57 -4.99 11.17 -9.83
N GLU A 58 -5.87 10.43 -10.50
CA GLU A 58 -7.32 10.64 -10.38
C GLU A 58 -7.85 10.30 -8.99
N VAL A 59 -7.44 9.15 -8.43
CA VAL A 59 -7.83 8.79 -7.06
C VAL A 59 -7.27 9.80 -6.05
N ARG A 60 -6.07 10.34 -6.30
CA ARG A 60 -5.48 11.40 -5.47
C ARG A 60 -6.30 12.68 -5.55
N GLU A 61 -6.75 13.10 -6.73
CA GLU A 61 -7.60 14.28 -6.90
C GLU A 61 -8.91 14.13 -6.12
N SER A 62 -9.60 13.01 -6.27
CA SER A 62 -10.79 12.66 -5.47
C SER A 62 -10.56 12.73 -3.96
N MET A 63 -9.44 12.16 -3.50
CA MET A 63 -9.05 12.19 -2.09
C MET A 63 -8.70 13.60 -1.62
N GLN A 64 -8.01 14.38 -2.44
CA GLN A 64 -7.62 15.76 -2.14
C GLN A 64 -8.84 16.66 -1.99
N GLU A 65 -9.83 16.53 -2.88
CA GLU A 65 -11.08 17.28 -2.81
C GLU A 65 -11.80 17.02 -1.48
N LEU A 66 -11.81 15.78 -0.98
CA LEU A 66 -12.41 15.45 0.31
C LEU A 66 -11.68 16.11 1.49
N ILE A 67 -10.35 16.21 1.43
CA ILE A 67 -9.53 16.85 2.47
C ILE A 67 -9.66 18.37 2.43
N GLU A 68 -9.74 18.97 1.24
CA GLU A 68 -9.87 20.42 1.06
C GLU A 68 -11.27 20.94 1.40
N ASN A 69 -12.30 20.15 1.11
CA ASN A 69 -13.68 20.46 1.47
C ASN A 69 -13.96 20.23 2.96
N GLU A 70 -13.00 19.70 3.71
CA GLU A 70 -13.21 19.18 5.05
C GLU A 70 -13.35 20.29 6.11
N ARG A 71 -14.54 20.34 6.71
CA ARG A 71 -14.80 20.96 8.02
C ARG A 71 -14.56 19.94 9.13
N THR A 72 -13.32 19.54 9.39
CA THR A 72 -12.89 18.82 10.62
C THR A 72 -13.56 17.46 10.95
N THR A 73 -14.38 16.85 10.10
CA THR A 73 -15.15 15.62 10.41
C THR A 73 -14.56 14.36 9.78
N LYS A 74 -14.90 13.18 10.31
CA LYS A 74 -14.58 11.87 9.71
C LYS A 74 -15.26 11.71 8.34
N LEU A 75 -14.72 10.83 7.50
CA LEU A 75 -15.33 10.48 6.21
C LEU A 75 -16.75 9.94 6.45
N ASN A 76 -17.78 10.63 5.95
CA ASN A 76 -19.16 10.20 6.14
C ASN A 76 -19.55 9.12 5.12
N ASP A 77 -20.68 8.44 5.35
CA ASP A 77 -21.11 7.31 4.52
C ASP A 77 -21.32 7.69 3.03
N SER A 78 -21.76 8.92 2.76
CA SER A 78 -21.95 9.40 1.38
C SER A 78 -20.61 9.68 0.71
N GLU A 79 -19.70 10.37 1.39
CA GLU A 79 -18.34 10.64 0.90
C GLU A 79 -17.58 9.34 0.65
N PHE A 80 -17.66 8.40 1.60
CA PHE A 80 -17.07 7.07 1.46
C PHE A 80 -17.65 6.31 0.26
N SER A 81 -18.98 6.32 0.09
CA SER A 81 -19.64 5.66 -1.03
C SER A 81 -19.23 6.26 -2.37
N ASN A 82 -19.13 7.59 -2.46
CA ASN A 82 -18.69 8.29 -3.67
C ASN A 82 -17.23 7.97 -4.00
N LEU A 83 -16.32 8.10 -3.03
CA LEU A 83 -14.91 7.76 -3.22
C LEU A 83 -14.73 6.30 -3.66
N LYS A 84 -15.52 5.38 -3.11
CA LYS A 84 -15.52 3.98 -3.55
C LYS A 84 -15.96 3.83 -5.01
N LEU A 85 -16.98 4.56 -5.44
CA LEU A 85 -17.42 4.55 -6.84
C LEU A 85 -16.36 5.12 -7.78
N GLU A 86 -15.70 6.19 -7.37
CA GLU A 86 -14.60 6.81 -8.13
C GLU A 86 -13.41 5.87 -8.27
N ILE A 87 -12.96 5.25 -7.17
CA ILE A 87 -11.88 4.24 -7.19
C ILE A 87 -12.25 3.07 -8.11
N ASN A 88 -13.47 2.53 -8.00
CA ASN A 88 -13.90 1.42 -8.85
C ASN A 88 -14.01 1.82 -10.32
N SER A 89 -14.46 3.04 -10.60
CA SER A 89 -14.54 3.57 -11.96
C SER A 89 -13.15 3.73 -12.56
N CYS A 90 -12.19 4.29 -11.82
CA CYS A 90 -10.79 4.40 -12.23
C CYS A 90 -10.17 3.02 -12.46
N LYS A 91 -10.42 2.07 -11.54
CA LYS A 91 -9.92 0.69 -11.66
C LYS A 91 -10.39 0.05 -12.98
N LEU A 92 -11.66 0.21 -13.34
CA LEU A 92 -12.21 -0.32 -14.59
C LEU A 92 -11.68 0.43 -15.82
N ALA A 93 -11.57 1.76 -15.75
CA ALA A 93 -11.06 2.58 -16.85
C ALA A 93 -9.60 2.25 -17.20
N TYR A 94 -8.80 1.97 -16.17
CA TYR A 94 -7.36 1.70 -16.28
C TYR A 94 -7.01 0.22 -16.21
N ASN A 95 -7.99 -0.68 -16.17
CA ASN A 95 -7.79 -2.12 -16.05
C ASN A 95 -6.79 -2.50 -14.94
N ILE A 96 -6.95 -1.90 -13.76
CA ILE A 96 -6.01 -2.08 -12.64
C ILE A 96 -6.17 -3.49 -12.03
N PRO A 97 -5.07 -4.26 -11.90
CA PRO A 97 -5.09 -5.55 -11.21
C PRO A 97 -5.52 -5.43 -9.75
N MET A 98 -6.20 -6.46 -9.24
CA MET A 98 -6.77 -6.45 -7.88
C MET A 98 -5.70 -6.44 -6.78
N ASP A 99 -4.59 -7.11 -7.02
CA ASP A 99 -3.41 -7.21 -6.16
C ASP A 99 -2.63 -5.88 -6.07
N GLU A 100 -2.66 -5.10 -7.15
CA GLU A 100 -2.05 -3.76 -7.20
C GLU A 100 -2.90 -2.68 -6.52
N LEU A 101 -4.22 -2.89 -6.45
CA LEU A 101 -5.18 -1.89 -6.00
C LEU A 101 -4.89 -1.34 -4.58
N PRO A 102 -4.59 -2.15 -3.54
CA PRO A 102 -4.25 -1.62 -2.22
C PRO A 102 -3.02 -0.70 -2.23
N ARG A 103 -1.97 -1.09 -2.98
CA ARG A 103 -0.73 -0.30 -3.11
C ARG A 103 -1.03 1.04 -3.77
N LEU A 104 -1.75 1.04 -4.89
CA LEU A 104 -2.06 2.25 -5.64
C LEU A 104 -2.96 3.21 -4.85
N ILE A 105 -3.97 2.69 -4.12
CA ILE A 105 -4.81 3.51 -3.22
C ILE A 105 -3.97 4.19 -2.14
N PHE A 106 -3.04 3.46 -1.52
CA PHE A 106 -2.20 4.04 -0.48
C PHE A 106 -1.17 5.04 -1.04
N LEU A 107 -0.65 4.81 -2.26
CA LEU A 107 0.20 5.78 -2.98
C LEU A 107 -0.54 7.09 -3.29
N SER A 108 -1.83 7.02 -3.67
CA SER A 108 -2.66 8.21 -3.84
C SER A 108 -2.76 8.99 -2.54
N PHE A 109 -3.04 8.30 -1.42
CA PHE A 109 -3.15 8.89 -0.08
C PHE A 109 -1.84 9.52 0.43
N ILE A 110 -0.71 8.82 0.31
CA ILE A 110 0.61 9.34 0.73
C ILE A 110 0.93 10.62 -0.03
N GLY A 111 0.64 10.67 -1.34
CA GLY A 111 0.94 11.83 -2.17
C GLY A 111 0.31 13.15 -1.69
N ILE A 112 -0.76 13.07 -0.88
CA ILE A 112 -1.45 14.22 -0.29
C ILE A 112 -0.87 14.57 1.09
N THR A 113 -0.50 13.55 1.86
CA THR A 113 -0.22 13.68 3.30
C THR A 113 1.28 13.72 3.64
N GLN A 114 2.15 13.40 2.69
CA GLN A 114 3.60 13.24 2.86
C GLN A 114 4.34 14.46 3.44
N GLN A 115 3.78 15.66 3.26
CA GLN A 115 4.43 16.91 3.71
C GLN A 115 4.46 17.03 5.24
N GLN A 116 3.48 16.45 5.95
CA GLN A 116 3.33 16.62 7.40
C GLN A 116 2.82 15.34 8.06
N LEU A 117 3.62 14.79 8.98
CA LEU A 117 3.22 13.63 9.78
C LEU A 117 1.90 13.85 10.53
N ALA A 118 1.64 15.08 11.01
CA ALA A 118 0.39 15.41 11.69
C ALA A 118 -0.83 15.29 10.75
N LEU A 119 -0.69 15.74 9.50
CA LEU A 119 -1.74 15.60 8.49
C LEU A 119 -1.96 14.13 8.16
N PHE A 120 -0.88 13.37 7.93
CA PHE A 120 -0.94 11.92 7.72
C PHE A 120 -1.74 11.22 8.81
N LYS A 121 -1.35 11.39 10.08
CA LYS A 121 -2.02 10.73 11.22
C LYS A 121 -3.50 11.12 11.31
N LYS A 122 -3.78 12.42 11.21
CA LYS A 122 -5.15 12.96 11.29
C LYS A 122 -6.04 12.39 10.19
N THR A 123 -5.60 12.46 8.94
CA THR A 123 -6.40 11.98 7.80
C THR A 123 -6.54 10.46 7.84
N PHE A 124 -5.48 9.73 8.21
CA PHE A 124 -5.56 8.28 8.39
C PHE A 124 -6.66 7.90 9.39
N ASP A 125 -6.72 8.60 10.55
CA ASP A 125 -7.75 8.39 11.57
C ASP A 125 -9.16 8.73 11.10
N GLN A 126 -9.31 9.80 10.34
CA GLN A 126 -10.61 10.21 9.80
C GLN A 126 -11.15 9.21 8.78
N TRP A 127 -10.27 8.48 8.10
CA TRP A 127 -10.58 7.61 6.96
C TRP A 127 -10.52 6.12 7.30
N MET A 128 -10.57 5.76 8.59
CA MET A 128 -10.57 4.36 9.03
C MET A 128 -11.64 3.49 8.34
N VAL A 129 -12.79 4.04 7.95
CA VAL A 129 -13.82 3.32 7.19
C VAL A 129 -13.31 2.85 5.82
N LEU A 130 -12.45 3.64 5.16
CA LEU A 130 -11.81 3.32 3.89
C LEU A 130 -10.76 2.22 4.08
N TRP A 131 -9.92 2.35 5.11
CA TRP A 131 -8.86 1.39 5.40
C TRP A 131 -9.43 0.02 5.74
N ASN A 132 -10.45 -0.03 6.60
CA ASN A 132 -11.13 -1.27 6.94
C ASN A 132 -11.85 -1.94 5.76
N PHE A 133 -12.13 -1.19 4.68
CA PHE A 133 -12.72 -1.73 3.47
C PHE A 133 -11.66 -2.31 2.52
N TYR A 134 -10.65 -1.52 2.14
CA TYR A 134 -9.65 -1.92 1.14
C TYR A 134 -8.52 -2.78 1.69
N PHE A 135 -8.27 -2.71 3.00
CA PHE A 135 -7.12 -3.34 3.64
C PHE A 135 -7.56 -4.23 4.82
N LYS A 136 -8.72 -4.86 4.67
CA LYS A 136 -9.35 -5.69 5.70
C LYS A 136 -8.49 -6.88 6.09
N LYS A 137 -7.81 -7.50 5.12
CA LYS A 137 -7.05 -8.74 5.31
C LYS A 137 -5.54 -8.45 5.40
N PRO A 138 -4.76 -9.19 6.20
CA PRO A 138 -3.32 -8.97 6.33
C PRO A 138 -2.57 -8.90 4.99
N GLU A 139 -2.97 -9.71 4.01
CA GLU A 139 -2.35 -9.78 2.69
C GLU A 139 -2.53 -8.46 1.92
N THR A 140 -3.68 -7.81 2.06
CA THR A 140 -3.92 -6.49 1.42
C THR A 140 -3.16 -5.35 2.10
N ARG A 141 -2.87 -5.49 3.40
CA ARG A 141 -2.15 -4.47 4.18
C ARG A 141 -0.69 -4.33 3.78
N ILE A 142 -0.11 -5.38 3.20
CA ILE A 142 1.23 -5.35 2.62
C ILE A 142 1.38 -4.29 1.53
N GLY A 143 0.29 -3.99 0.82
CA GLY A 143 0.25 -2.92 -0.17
C GLY A 143 0.60 -1.55 0.41
N MET A 144 0.33 -1.31 1.70
CA MET A 144 0.76 -0.07 2.38
C MET A 144 2.29 0.02 2.49
N LEU A 145 2.96 -1.08 2.78
CA LEU A 145 4.43 -1.14 2.90
C LEU A 145 5.10 -0.94 1.53
N HIS A 146 4.58 -1.60 0.49
CA HIS A 146 5.05 -1.39 -0.88
C HIS A 146 4.82 0.05 -1.35
N ALA A 147 3.68 0.66 -1.00
CA ALA A 147 3.42 2.05 -1.32
C ALA A 147 4.36 3.02 -0.60
N ILE A 148 4.71 2.76 0.67
CA ILE A 148 5.71 3.53 1.41
C ILE A 148 7.08 3.41 0.74
N GLU A 149 7.48 2.20 0.36
CA GLU A 149 8.73 1.93 -0.34
C GLU A 149 8.80 2.68 -1.68
N ASP A 150 7.80 2.48 -2.55
CA ASP A 150 7.76 3.10 -3.87
C ASP A 150 7.78 4.63 -3.77
N PHE A 151 6.98 5.21 -2.87
CA PHE A 151 6.94 6.67 -2.69
C PHE A 151 8.29 7.21 -2.18
N SER A 152 9.02 6.43 -1.39
CA SER A 152 10.32 6.83 -0.85
C SER A 152 11.42 6.95 -1.91
N LEU A 153 11.31 6.23 -3.03
CA LEU A 153 12.30 6.24 -4.11
C LEU A 153 12.40 7.60 -4.81
N GLU A 154 11.30 8.35 -4.84
CA GLU A 154 11.20 9.63 -5.53
C GLU A 154 11.12 10.83 -4.57
N ASN A 155 11.00 10.60 -3.26
CA ASN A 155 10.70 11.64 -2.28
C ASN A 155 11.63 11.59 -1.05
N ASP A 156 12.84 12.15 -1.17
CA ASP A 156 13.85 12.17 -0.11
C ASP A 156 13.36 12.76 1.23
N HIS A 157 12.44 13.73 1.20
CA HIS A 157 11.87 14.30 2.41
C HIS A 157 10.99 13.30 3.16
N PHE A 158 10.22 12.49 2.41
CA PHE A 158 9.29 11.50 2.96
C PHE A 158 10.03 10.41 3.74
N ILE A 159 11.22 10.01 3.27
CA ILE A 159 12.11 9.02 3.92
C ILE A 159 12.27 9.30 5.42
N ARG A 160 12.39 10.57 5.83
CA ARG A 160 12.64 10.97 7.22
C ARG A 160 11.47 10.71 8.15
N ILE A 161 10.25 10.65 7.64
CA ILE A 161 9.05 10.44 8.45
C ILE A 161 8.55 8.99 8.45
N ILE A 162 9.08 8.14 7.56
CA ILE A 162 8.71 6.72 7.45
C ILE A 162 8.76 5.96 8.78
N PRO A 163 9.81 6.06 9.62
CA PRO A 163 9.84 5.35 10.90
C PRO A 163 8.65 5.72 11.81
N ASN A 164 8.25 6.99 11.80
CA ASN A 164 7.11 7.45 12.59
C ASN A 164 5.76 7.02 11.99
N ILE A 165 5.68 6.92 10.66
CA ILE A 165 4.50 6.41 9.96
C ILE A 165 4.32 4.92 10.28
N LEU A 166 5.37 4.13 10.16
CA LEU A 166 5.33 2.70 10.45
C LEU A 166 4.97 2.45 11.91
N HIS A 167 5.65 3.11 12.84
CA HIS A 167 5.31 3.04 14.26
C HIS A 167 3.83 3.41 14.51
N PHE A 168 3.31 4.47 13.89
CA PHE A 168 1.91 4.85 14.03
C PHE A 168 0.93 3.79 13.50
N ILE A 169 1.13 3.29 12.28
CA ILE A 169 0.20 2.32 11.66
C ILE A 169 0.22 0.97 12.41
N ASN A 170 1.37 0.60 12.95
CA ASN A 170 1.57 -0.65 13.68
C ASN A 170 1.15 -0.54 15.15
N GLN A 171 1.72 0.39 15.91
CA GLN A 171 1.53 0.47 17.37
C GLN A 171 0.31 1.28 17.79
N GLU A 172 -0.05 2.34 17.06
CA GLU A 172 -1.21 3.17 17.42
C GLU A 172 -2.51 2.72 16.73
N LYS A 173 -2.41 2.00 15.60
CA LYS A 173 -3.57 1.57 14.80
C LYS A 173 -3.73 0.07 14.66
N GLU A 174 -2.74 -0.72 15.06
CA GLU A 174 -2.76 -2.20 14.99
C GLU A 174 -3.15 -2.69 13.58
N PHE A 175 -2.77 -1.92 12.57
CA PHE A 175 -3.17 -2.20 11.20
C PHE A 175 -2.16 -3.14 10.56
N ILE A 176 -0.87 -2.86 10.69
CA ILE A 176 0.19 -3.75 10.20
C ILE A 176 0.81 -4.45 11.40
N GLU A 177 1.05 -5.76 11.30
CA GLU A 177 1.69 -6.56 12.34
C GLU A 177 3.23 -6.40 12.29
N ASP A 178 3.90 -6.62 13.42
CA ASP A 178 5.35 -6.50 13.59
C ASP A 178 6.10 -7.37 12.57
N GLU A 179 5.72 -8.66 12.46
CA GLU A 179 6.26 -9.61 11.50
C GLU A 179 6.19 -9.08 10.05
N GLN A 180 5.11 -8.38 9.67
CA GLN A 180 4.98 -7.84 8.31
C GLN A 180 5.99 -6.73 8.04
N ILE A 181 6.24 -5.85 9.02
CA ILE A 181 7.23 -4.76 8.91
C ILE A 181 8.64 -5.34 8.88
N ILE A 182 8.96 -6.31 9.74
CA ILE A 182 10.27 -6.96 9.81
C ILE A 182 10.58 -7.70 8.50
N LEU A 183 9.62 -8.49 8.00
CA LEU A 183 9.80 -9.23 6.75
C LEU A 183 9.92 -8.29 5.55
N TRP A 184 9.10 -7.23 5.48
CA TRP A 184 9.21 -6.21 4.43
C TRP A 184 10.59 -5.54 4.46
N TYR A 185 11.04 -5.08 5.63
CA TYR A 185 12.36 -4.46 5.76
C TYR A 185 13.50 -5.40 5.35
N SER A 186 13.36 -6.69 5.68
CA SER A 186 14.30 -7.74 5.29
C SER A 186 14.30 -8.01 3.78
N SER A 187 13.18 -7.78 3.09
CA SER A 187 13.04 -7.95 1.63
C SER A 187 13.64 -6.80 0.81
N LEU A 188 13.89 -5.64 1.43
CA LEU A 188 14.48 -4.48 0.75
C LEU A 188 15.83 -4.82 0.11
N THR A 189 16.13 -4.25 -1.05
CA THR A 189 17.45 -4.42 -1.69
C THR A 189 18.58 -3.90 -0.80
N GLU A 190 19.79 -4.46 -0.93
CA GLU A 190 20.96 -4.04 -0.12
C GLU A 190 21.27 -2.54 -0.27
N ASN A 191 21.01 -1.98 -1.45
CA ASN A 191 21.25 -0.57 -1.78
C ASN A 191 20.06 0.35 -1.45
N SER A 192 18.99 -0.17 -0.84
CA SER A 192 17.82 0.64 -0.50
C SER A 192 18.20 1.75 0.47
N THR A 193 17.82 2.99 0.15
CA THR A 193 18.03 4.16 1.01
C THR A 193 17.33 4.00 2.36
N LEU A 194 16.23 3.26 2.42
CA LEU A 194 15.51 2.94 3.65
C LEU A 194 16.39 2.16 4.64
N ARG A 195 17.25 1.25 4.14
CA ARG A 195 18.21 0.52 4.99
C ARG A 195 19.26 1.43 5.61
N SER A 196 19.47 2.63 5.08
CA SER A 196 20.44 3.58 5.65
C SER A 196 19.88 4.42 6.81
N ILE A 197 18.56 4.41 7.03
CA ILE A 197 17.89 5.25 8.05
C ILE A 197 18.13 4.65 9.45
N PRO A 198 18.85 5.34 10.36
CA PRO A 198 19.13 4.80 11.69
C PRO A 198 17.86 4.53 12.51
N LYS A 199 16.91 5.47 12.51
CA LYS A 199 15.62 5.32 13.22
C LYS A 199 14.77 4.18 12.69
N LEU A 200 14.89 3.83 11.41
CA LEU A 200 14.19 2.67 10.87
C LEU A 200 14.81 1.39 11.39
N LYS A 201 16.15 1.28 11.44
CA LYS A 201 16.83 0.14 12.07
C LYS A 201 16.45 -0.03 13.53
N GLU A 202 16.46 1.06 14.29
CA GLU A 202 16.05 1.05 15.71
C GLU A 202 14.62 0.52 15.86
N LEU A 203 13.70 0.93 14.99
CA LEU A 203 12.32 0.41 14.98
C LEU A 203 12.30 -1.10 14.70
N ILE A 204 13.00 -1.58 13.68
CA ILE A 204 13.04 -3.01 13.32
C ILE A 204 13.65 -3.85 14.46
N GLU A 205 14.72 -3.38 15.08
CA GLU A 205 15.33 -4.03 16.24
C GLU A 205 14.41 -4.05 17.46
N TRP A 206 13.58 -3.02 17.63
CA TRP A 206 12.61 -2.97 18.71
C TRP A 206 11.48 -3.98 18.48
N LEU A 207 10.88 -3.99 17.28
CA LEU A 207 9.83 -4.95 16.91
C LEU A 207 10.31 -6.41 17.02
N GLY A 208 11.55 -6.69 16.63
CA GLY A 208 12.09 -8.06 16.67
C GLY A 208 12.37 -8.60 18.08
N LYS A 209 12.55 -7.73 19.09
CA LYS A 209 12.80 -8.16 20.47
C LYS A 209 11.52 -8.58 21.20
N GLU A 210 10.39 -7.96 20.86
CA GLU A 210 9.10 -8.32 21.47
C GLU A 210 8.64 -9.72 21.03
N GLU A 211 8.98 -10.17 19.80
CA GLU A 211 8.71 -11.55 19.35
C GLU A 211 9.56 -12.61 20.08
N GLU A 212 10.83 -12.32 20.42
CA GLU A 212 11.72 -13.28 21.09
C GLU A 212 11.35 -13.52 22.56
N GLU A 213 10.74 -12.54 23.25
CA GLU A 213 10.32 -12.69 24.65
C GLU A 213 8.98 -13.44 24.83
N GLU A 214 8.14 -13.55 23.78
CA GLU A 214 6.86 -14.29 23.84
C GLU A 214 7.00 -15.80 23.57
N ASP A 215 8.10 -16.25 22.93
CA ASP A 215 8.35 -17.66 22.60
C ASP A 215 9.09 -18.43 23.72
N ASP A 216 9.57 -17.74 24.76
CA ASP A 216 10.37 -18.29 25.88
C ASP A 216 9.59 -18.50 27.20
N ASP A 217 8.25 -18.29 27.22
CA ASP A 217 7.31 -18.58 28.34
C ASP A 217 6.28 -19.68 28.01
#